data_AF-A0A2V9G906-F1
#
_entry.id   AF-A0A2V9G906-F1
#
_cell.length_a   1.000
_cell.length_b   1.000
_cell.length_c   1.000
_cell.angle_alpha   90.00
_cell.angle_beta   90.00
_cell.angle_gamma   90.00
#
_symmetry.space_group_name_H-M   'P 1'
#
loop_
_entity.id
_entity.type
_entity.pdbx_description
1 polymer ?
#
loop_
_entity_poly.entity_id
_entity_poly.type
_entity_poly.pdbx_seq_one_letter_code
_entity_poly.pdbx_strand_id
1 'polypeptide(L)'
;MLPEAVAALYAYESQVPEIATTKIDGLKKFYGVTQPEGLAYFAVHEEADRTHRAAWRGWLEEHAAGNEEEILATAHEALDALWGALDAVHCEKQKVIK
;
A
#
# COMPACT_ATOMS: atom_id res chain seq x y z
N MET A 1 -12.03 14.15 -10.30
CA MET A 1 -12.64 12.82 -10.04
C MET A 1 -11.91 11.61 -10.68
N LEU A 2 -10.79 11.78 -11.40
CA LEU A 2 -10.01 10.65 -11.94
C LEU A 2 -8.53 10.76 -11.56
N PRO A 3 -7.88 11.94 -11.67
CA PRO A 3 -6.53 12.13 -11.14
C PRO A 3 -6.37 11.87 -9.64
N GLU A 4 -7.37 12.23 -8.85
CA GLU A 4 -7.42 12.02 -7.40
C GLU A 4 -7.52 10.52 -7.07
N ALA A 5 -8.31 9.76 -7.85
CA ALA A 5 -8.40 8.32 -7.69
C ALA A 5 -7.09 7.62 -8.09
N VAL A 6 -6.44 8.06 -9.18
CA VAL A 6 -5.13 7.57 -9.57
C VAL A 6 -4.07 7.92 -8.52
N ALA A 7 -4.17 9.10 -7.89
CA ALA A 7 -3.28 9.48 -6.80
C ALA A 7 -3.47 8.62 -5.55
N ALA A 8 -4.71 8.24 -5.19
CA ALA A 8 -4.96 7.29 -4.12
C ALA A 8 -4.35 5.90 -4.42
N LEU A 9 -4.53 5.39 -5.64
CA LEU A 9 -3.90 4.14 -6.08
C LEU A 9 -2.37 4.24 -6.07
N TYR A 10 -1.82 5.35 -6.56
CA TYR A 10 -0.39 5.60 -6.53
C TYR A 10 0.15 5.63 -5.09
N ALA A 11 -0.54 6.32 -4.18
CA ALA A 11 -0.15 6.41 -2.78
C ALA A 11 -0.07 5.03 -2.13
N TYR A 12 -1.02 4.13 -2.45
CA TYR A 12 -1.00 2.74 -1.97
C TYR A 12 0.10 1.91 -2.66
N GLU A 13 0.00 1.71 -3.98
CA GLU A 13 0.80 0.73 -4.72
C GLU A 13 2.27 1.12 -4.85
N SER A 14 2.61 2.40 -4.73
CA SER A 14 4.01 2.84 -4.77
C SER A 14 4.85 2.35 -3.59
N GLN A 15 4.23 1.88 -2.51
CA GLN A 15 4.87 1.35 -1.31
C GLN A 15 4.90 -0.19 -1.28
N VAL A 16 4.04 -0.83 -2.07
CA VAL A 16 3.79 -2.27 -1.97
C VAL A 16 5.03 -3.12 -2.32
N PRO A 17 5.88 -2.78 -3.31
CA PRO A 17 7.04 -3.62 -3.62
C PRO A 17 7.96 -3.83 -2.40
N GLU A 18 8.33 -2.76 -1.71
CA GLU A 18 9.21 -2.81 -0.54
C GLU A 18 8.51 -3.46 0.68
N ILE A 19 7.20 -3.24 0.83
CA ILE A 19 6.39 -3.94 1.85
C ILE A 19 6.36 -5.45 1.56
N ALA A 20 6.19 -5.86 0.31
CA ALA A 20 6.12 -7.25 -0.10
C ALA A 20 7.44 -7.98 0.17
N THR A 21 8.58 -7.39 -0.19
CA THR A 21 9.92 -7.92 0.17
C THR A 21 10.02 -8.11 1.69
N THR A 22 9.67 -7.07 2.46
CA THR A 22 9.73 -7.12 3.93
C THR A 22 8.79 -8.20 4.52
N LYS A 23 7.61 -8.38 3.94
CA LYS A 23 6.64 -9.41 4.37
C LYS A 23 7.14 -10.81 4.07
N ILE A 24 7.72 -11.05 2.89
CA ILE A 24 8.33 -12.34 2.53
C ILE A 24 9.43 -12.69 3.53
N ASP A 25 10.35 -11.75 3.79
CA ASP A 25 11.45 -11.95 4.73
C ASP A 25 10.96 -12.21 6.15
N GLY A 26 9.99 -11.42 6.62
CA GLY A 26 9.38 -11.58 7.93
C GLY A 26 8.67 -12.92 8.10
N LEU A 27 7.89 -13.34 7.10
CA LEU A 27 7.16 -14.60 7.09
C LEU A 27 8.10 -15.81 7.15
N LYS A 28 9.19 -15.79 6.36
CA LYS A 28 10.22 -16.82 6.41
C LYS A 28 10.93 -16.85 7.76
N LYS A 29 11.38 -15.69 8.24
CA LYS A 29 12.24 -15.57 9.42
C LYS A 29 11.54 -15.85 10.74
N PHE A 30 10.32 -15.32 10.90
CA PHE A 30 9.64 -15.33 12.20
C PHE A 30 8.48 -16.32 12.28
N TYR A 31 7.95 -16.77 11.13
CA TYR A 31 6.75 -17.61 11.07
C TYR A 31 6.96 -18.93 10.34
N GLY A 32 8.16 -19.21 9.81
CA GLY A 32 8.49 -20.47 9.14
C GLY A 32 7.72 -20.70 7.82
N VAL A 33 7.11 -19.67 7.25
CA VAL A 33 6.38 -19.77 5.98
C VAL A 33 7.38 -19.71 4.82
N THR A 34 7.68 -20.87 4.24
CA THR A 34 8.67 -21.01 3.15
C THR A 34 8.08 -21.58 1.87
N GLN A 35 6.87 -22.13 1.92
CA GLN A 35 6.21 -22.70 0.75
C GLN A 35 5.75 -21.58 -0.21
N PRO A 36 5.95 -21.75 -1.53
CA PRO A 36 5.59 -20.73 -2.52
C PRO A 36 4.14 -20.27 -2.42
N GLU A 37 3.19 -21.16 -2.13
CA GLU A 37 1.77 -20.87 -2.02
C GLU A 37 1.48 -19.89 -0.87
N GLY A 38 2.22 -20.01 0.24
CA GLY A 38 2.10 -19.10 1.39
C GLY A 38 2.72 -17.73 1.17
N LEU A 39 3.53 -17.56 0.11
CA LEU A 39 4.21 -16.33 -0.24
C LEU A 39 3.69 -15.72 -1.56
N ALA A 40 2.81 -16.41 -2.27
CA ALA A 40 2.43 -16.11 -3.65
C ALA A 40 1.88 -14.69 -3.82
N TYR A 41 1.05 -14.22 -2.89
CA TYR A 41 0.51 -12.86 -2.94
C TYR A 41 1.63 -11.81 -2.96
N PHE A 42 2.58 -11.90 -2.02
CA PHE A 42 3.66 -10.94 -1.92
C PHE A 42 4.65 -11.08 -3.08
N ALA A 43 4.93 -12.31 -3.54
CA ALA A 43 5.83 -12.52 -4.68
C ALA A 43 5.31 -11.89 -5.98
N VAL A 44 3.99 -11.90 -6.19
CA VAL A 44 3.37 -11.20 -7.32
C VAL A 44 3.51 -9.68 -7.18
N HIS A 45 3.16 -9.13 -6.01
CA HIS A 45 3.12 -7.68 -5.82
C HIS A 45 4.50 -7.03 -5.61
N GLU A 46 5.53 -7.81 -5.25
CA GLU A 46 6.93 -7.36 -5.24
C GLU A 46 7.39 -6.86 -6.63
N GLU A 47 6.88 -7.48 -7.71
CA GLU A 47 7.23 -7.12 -9.09
C GLU A 47 6.11 -6.36 -9.82
N ALA A 48 4.85 -6.78 -9.68
CA ALA A 48 3.73 -6.17 -10.39
C ALA A 48 3.58 -4.68 -10.04
N ASP A 49 3.71 -4.33 -8.76
CA ASP A 49 3.45 -2.97 -8.31
C ASP A 49 4.60 -2.00 -8.63
N ARG A 50 5.79 -2.51 -9.05
CA ARG A 50 6.80 -1.67 -9.70
C ARG A 50 6.32 -1.16 -11.06
N THR A 51 5.61 -2.01 -11.80
CA THR A 51 5.02 -1.62 -13.08
C THR A 51 3.82 -0.70 -12.86
N HIS A 52 2.94 -1.03 -11.90
CA HIS A 52 1.80 -0.18 -11.58
C HIS A 52 2.22 1.20 -11.10
N ARG A 53 3.17 1.32 -10.16
CA ARG A 53 3.64 2.64 -9.70
C ARG A 53 4.25 3.47 -10.83
N ALA A 54 4.94 2.86 -11.79
CA ALA A 54 5.47 3.57 -12.94
C ALA A 54 4.34 4.05 -13.86
N ALA A 55 3.35 3.20 -14.13
CA ALA A 55 2.18 3.54 -14.94
C ALA A 55 1.35 4.68 -14.32
N TRP A 56 1.04 4.60 -13.02
CA TRP A 56 0.30 5.64 -12.31
C TRP A 56 1.04 6.96 -12.25
N ARG A 57 2.36 6.92 -12.03
CA ARG A 57 3.19 8.13 -12.07
C ARG A 57 3.14 8.80 -13.45
N GLY A 58 3.38 8.04 -14.51
CA GLY A 58 3.33 8.59 -15.87
C GLY A 58 1.95 9.15 -16.21
N TRP A 59 0.88 8.45 -15.81
CA TRP A 59 -0.47 8.95 -15.99
C TRP A 59 -0.71 10.28 -15.24
N LEU A 60 -0.28 10.39 -13.99
CA LEU A 60 -0.42 11.64 -13.21
C LEU A 60 0.40 12.78 -13.81
N GLU A 61 1.61 12.52 -14.30
CA GLU A 61 2.45 13.53 -14.98
C GLU A 61 1.73 14.15 -16.18
N GLU A 62 0.91 13.37 -16.90
CA GLU A 62 0.15 13.83 -18.06
C GLU A 62 -1.19 14.52 -17.70
N HIS A 63 -1.77 14.22 -16.53
CA HIS A 63 -3.18 14.56 -16.24
C HIS A 63 -3.43 15.35 -14.95
N ALA A 64 -2.40 15.62 -14.14
CA ALA A 64 -2.56 16.30 -12.85
C ALA A 64 -2.71 17.83 -12.93
N ALA A 65 -2.38 18.44 -14.08
CA ALA A 65 -2.28 19.88 -14.22
C ALA A 65 -3.61 20.60 -13.89
N GLY A 66 -3.55 21.57 -12.98
CA GLY A 66 -4.69 22.42 -12.60
C GLY A 66 -5.57 21.89 -11.47
N ASN A 67 -5.30 20.69 -10.93
CA ASN A 67 -6.03 20.11 -9.79
C ASN A 67 -5.08 19.56 -8.71
N GLU A 68 -3.83 20.03 -8.66
CA GLU A 68 -2.75 19.45 -7.86
C GLU A 68 -3.09 19.41 -6.35
N GLU A 69 -3.75 20.44 -5.84
CA GLU A 69 -4.14 20.51 -4.43
C GLU A 69 -5.17 19.42 -4.06
N GLU A 70 -6.19 19.21 -4.87
CA GLU A 70 -7.21 18.18 -4.65
C GLU A 70 -6.62 16.77 -4.79
N ILE A 71 -5.74 16.57 -5.77
CA ILE A 71 -5.01 15.31 -5.99
C ILE A 71 -4.15 14.97 -4.76
N LEU A 72 -3.40 15.95 -4.24
CA LEU A 72 -2.58 15.78 -3.05
C LEU A 72 -3.43 15.51 -1.80
N ALA A 73 -4.55 16.21 -1.64
CA ALA A 73 -5.48 15.99 -0.54
C ALA A 73 -6.00 14.55 -0.54
N THR A 74 -6.46 14.03 -1.68
CA THR A 74 -6.93 12.64 -1.79
C THR A 74 -5.81 11.62 -1.58
N ALA A 75 -4.58 11.90 -2.02
CA ALA A 75 -3.44 11.04 -1.73
C ALA A 75 -3.16 10.96 -0.21
N HIS A 76 -3.22 12.09 0.51
CA HIS A 76 -3.09 12.10 1.97
C HIS A 76 -4.23 11.36 2.66
N GLU A 77 -5.48 11.56 2.24
CA GLU A 77 -6.63 10.82 2.80
C GLU A 77 -6.47 9.30 2.63
N ALA A 78 -5.95 8.85 1.48
CA ALA A 78 -5.65 7.44 1.25
C ALA A 78 -4.56 6.92 2.21
N LEU A 79 -3.49 7.70 2.43
CA LEU A 79 -2.43 7.35 3.37
C LEU A 79 -2.93 7.30 4.83
N ASP A 80 -3.74 8.26 5.25
CA ASP A 80 -4.35 8.28 6.57
C ASP A 80 -5.30 7.08 6.77
N ALA A 81 -6.08 6.73 5.75
CA ALA A 81 -6.94 5.54 5.80
C ALA A 81 -6.13 4.24 5.90
N LEU A 82 -5.02 4.12 5.15
CA LEU A 82 -4.10 2.98 5.27
C LEU A 82 -3.50 2.90 6.68
N TRP A 83 -3.11 4.03 7.24
CA TRP A 83 -2.61 4.10 8.61
C TRP A 83 -3.67 3.65 9.62
N GLY A 84 -4.90 4.15 9.50
CA GLY A 84 -6.03 3.75 10.33
C GLY A 84 -6.33 2.25 10.26
N ALA A 85 -6.16 1.62 9.08
CA ALA A 85 -6.30 0.17 8.94
C ALA A 85 -5.20 -0.59 9.72
N LEU A 86 -3.97 -0.07 9.78
CA LEU A 86 -2.90 -0.65 10.60
C LEU A 86 -3.17 -0.46 12.10
N ASP A 87 -3.61 0.73 12.51
CA ASP A 87 -4.00 1.01 13.89
C ASP A 87 -5.11 0.06 14.37
N ALA A 88 -6.09 -0.25 13.51
CA ALA A 88 -7.17 -1.18 13.84
C ALA A 88 -6.68 -2.61 14.12
N VAL A 89 -5.57 -3.05 13.51
CA VAL A 89 -4.94 -4.34 13.80
C VAL A 89 -4.21 -4.32 15.15
N HIS A 90 -3.67 -3.16 15.52
CA HIS A 90 -2.90 -2.97 16.76
C HIS A 90 -3.73 -2.48 17.95
N CYS A 91 -5.03 -2.20 17.75
CA CYS A 91 -5.92 -1.77 18.82
C CYS A 91 -5.99 -2.86 19.89
N GLU A 92 -5.43 -2.56 21.07
CA GLU A 92 -5.28 -3.52 22.15
C GLU A 92 -6.59 -4.25 22.42
N LYS A 93 -6.51 -5.57 22.64
CA LYS A 93 -7.42 -6.21 23.58
C LYS A 93 -7.25 -5.51 24.92
N GLN A 94 -7.95 -4.39 25.14
CA GLN A 94 -8.13 -3.84 26.47
C GLN A 94 -8.73 -4.96 27.30
N LYS A 95 -7.90 -5.56 28.15
CA LYS A 95 -8.36 -6.50 29.16
C LYS A 95 -9.33 -5.71 30.03
N VAL A 96 -10.62 -5.94 29.83
CA VAL A 96 -11.62 -5.64 30.85
C VAL A 96 -11.33 -6.60 32.00
N ILE A 97 -10.48 -6.16 32.91
CA ILE A 97 -10.36 -6.76 34.24
C ILE A 97 -11.60 -6.23 34.99
N LYS A 98 -12.61 -7.09 35.14
CA LYS A 98 -13.60 -6.95 36.22
C LYS A 98 -13.19 -7.86 37.36
#